data_AF-A0A7J7YMA7-F1
#
_entry.id   AF-A0A7J7YMA7-F1
#
_cell.length_a   1.000
_cell.length_b   1.000
_cell.length_c   1.000
_cell.angle_alpha   90.00
_cell.angle_beta   90.00
_cell.angle_gamma   90.00
#
_symmetry.space_group_name_H-M   'P 1'
#
loop_
_entity.id
_entity.type
_entity.pdbx_description
1 polymer ?
#
loop_
_entity_poly.entity_id
_entity_poly.type
_entity_poly.pdbx_seq_one_letter_code
_entity_poly.pdbx_strand_id
1 'polypeptide(L)'
;MRTHTRGAPSVFFIALLCCTSAYVTDEDPDVMIPFTNANYDSHPMLYFSRAEVAELRLRAAGSHGHIAARLAEAVHTMLSSPLDYLPPWDPKDFSARWNEIYGNNLGALAMFCVLYPENIEARDMAKDYMERMAAQPSW
;
A
#
# COMPACT_ATOMS: atom_id res chain seq x y z
N MET A 1 -8.82 66.51 -21.82
CA MET A 1 -8.76 65.50 -20.74
C MET A 1 -8.40 64.17 -21.38
N ARG A 2 -7.19 63.64 -21.12
CA ARG A 2 -6.76 62.32 -21.58
C ARG A 2 -7.05 61.30 -20.48
N THR A 3 -8.07 60.48 -20.65
CA THR A 3 -8.38 59.37 -19.74
C THR A 3 -7.47 58.20 -20.05
N HIS A 4 -6.39 58.06 -19.28
CA HIS A 4 -5.54 56.86 -19.28
C HIS A 4 -6.23 55.75 -18.48
N THR A 5 -6.94 54.84 -19.15
CA THR A 5 -7.33 53.53 -18.58
C THR A 5 -6.15 52.56 -18.65
N ARG A 6 -5.09 52.83 -17.87
CA ARG A 6 -3.82 52.07 -17.92
C ARG A 6 -3.77 50.82 -17.02
N GLY A 7 -4.85 50.47 -16.33
CA GLY A 7 -4.86 49.37 -15.36
C GLY A 7 -5.82 48.20 -15.65
N ALA A 8 -6.88 48.41 -16.44
CA ALA A 8 -7.88 47.37 -16.68
C ALA A 8 -7.34 46.17 -17.48
N PRO A 9 -6.63 46.34 -18.62
CA PRO A 9 -6.22 45.21 -19.46
C PRO A 9 -5.25 44.28 -18.73
N SER A 10 -4.31 44.84 -17.96
CA SER A 10 -3.29 44.07 -17.25
C SER A 10 -3.88 43.15 -16.18
N VAL A 11 -4.94 43.57 -15.49
CA VAL A 11 -5.63 42.76 -14.49
C VAL A 11 -6.39 41.61 -15.15
N PHE A 12 -7.03 41.85 -16.31
CA PHE A 12 -7.66 40.78 -17.08
C PHE A 12 -6.63 39.79 -17.63
N PHE A 13 -5.47 40.25 -18.10
CA PHE A 13 -4.40 39.36 -18.56
C PHE A 13 -3.81 38.52 -17.43
N ILE A 14 -3.59 39.09 -16.25
CA ILE A 14 -3.10 38.34 -15.07
C ILE A 14 -4.16 37.34 -14.60
N ALA A 15 -5.43 37.76 -14.49
CA ALA A 15 -6.51 36.86 -14.11
C ALA A 15 -6.69 35.72 -15.12
N LEU A 16 -6.64 36.01 -16.42
CA LEU A 16 -6.70 35.01 -17.47
C LEU A 16 -5.49 34.06 -17.40
N LEU A 17 -4.27 34.57 -17.20
CA LEU A 17 -3.07 33.75 -17.02
C LEU A 17 -3.19 32.85 -15.79
N CYS A 18 -3.62 33.37 -14.64
CA CYS A 18 -3.82 32.61 -13.42
C CYS A 18 -4.91 31.54 -13.58
N CYS A 19 -6.02 31.86 -14.26
CA CYS A 19 -7.05 30.87 -14.57
C CYS A 19 -6.50 29.79 -15.51
N THR A 20 -5.80 30.16 -16.58
CA THR A 20 -5.20 29.18 -17.49
C THR A 20 -4.10 28.34 -16.84
N SER A 21 -3.33 28.87 -15.89
CA SER A 21 -2.33 28.08 -15.16
C SER A 21 -2.96 27.13 -14.14
N ALA A 22 -4.09 27.52 -13.53
CA ALA A 22 -4.82 26.69 -12.58
C ALA A 22 -5.57 25.51 -13.24
N TYR A 23 -5.86 25.60 -14.55
CA TYR A 23 -6.49 24.50 -15.31
C TYR A 23 -5.49 23.54 -15.98
N VAL A 24 -4.18 23.73 -15.80
CA VAL A 24 -3.13 22.90 -16.42
C VAL A 24 -2.51 21.91 -15.41
N THR A 25 -2.98 21.89 -14.16
CA THR A 25 -2.53 20.90 -13.19
C THR A 25 -3.32 19.59 -13.32
N ASP A 26 -2.61 18.46 -13.26
CA ASP A 26 -3.16 17.09 -13.19
C ASP A 26 -3.49 16.69 -11.73
N GLU A 27 -3.38 17.63 -10.79
CA GLU A 27 -3.69 17.40 -9.38
C GLU A 27 -5.19 17.52 -9.12
N ASP A 28 -5.77 16.45 -8.57
CA ASP A 28 -7.15 16.44 -8.06
C ASP A 28 -7.15 16.73 -6.54
N PRO A 29 -7.52 17.96 -6.11
CA PRO A 29 -7.56 18.30 -4.68
C PRO A 29 -8.71 17.61 -3.93
N ASP A 30 -9.69 17.04 -4.63
CA ASP A 30 -10.85 16.34 -4.04
C ASP A 30 -10.56 14.84 -3.81
N VAL A 31 -9.33 14.38 -4.08
CA VAL A 31 -8.92 13.00 -3.81
C VAL A 31 -9.04 12.67 -2.32
N MET A 32 -9.72 11.57 -2.01
CA MET A 32 -9.98 11.12 -0.63
C MET A 32 -8.76 10.42 0.02
N ILE A 33 -7.55 10.84 -0.34
CA ILE A 33 -6.29 10.34 0.22
C ILE A 33 -5.66 11.48 1.03
N PRO A 34 -5.73 11.44 2.36
CA PRO A 34 -5.21 12.52 3.19
C PRO A 34 -3.69 12.57 3.11
N PHE A 35 -3.12 13.77 3.00
CA PHE A 35 -1.69 13.98 3.20
C PHE A 35 -1.35 13.86 4.69
N THR A 36 -0.77 12.73 5.08
CA THR A 36 -0.35 12.47 6.46
C THR A 36 1.12 12.83 6.64
N ASN A 37 1.46 13.65 7.63
CA ASN A 37 2.86 13.92 7.98
C ASN A 37 3.59 12.63 8.38
N ALA A 38 4.84 12.49 7.94
CA ALA A 38 5.64 11.31 8.22
C ALA A 38 5.97 11.17 9.71
N ASN A 39 5.77 9.98 10.25
CA ASN A 39 6.28 9.57 11.56
C ASN A 39 6.97 8.21 11.42
N TYR A 40 8.31 8.25 11.34
CA TYR A 40 9.14 7.07 11.09
C TYR A 40 9.22 6.10 12.27
N ASP A 41 8.78 6.50 13.46
CA ASP A 41 8.79 5.66 14.67
C ASP A 41 7.45 4.94 14.91
N SER A 42 6.47 5.11 14.00
CA SER A 42 5.16 4.46 14.10
C SER A 42 4.88 3.56 12.91
N HIS A 43 4.55 2.29 13.19
CA HIS A 43 4.17 1.32 12.16
C HIS A 43 2.78 0.72 12.43
N PRO A 44 2.02 0.35 11.38
CA PRO A 44 2.30 0.54 9.94
C PRO A 44 2.19 2.00 9.48
N MET A 45 2.79 2.34 8.34
CA MET A 45 2.81 3.71 7.80
C MET A 45 2.83 3.82 6.26
N LEU A 46 2.78 2.70 5.52
CA LEU A 46 2.85 2.73 4.04
C LEU A 46 1.50 3.07 3.40
N TYR A 47 0.44 2.38 3.80
CA TYR A 47 -0.91 2.56 3.23
C TYR A 47 -1.96 2.97 4.27
N PHE A 48 -1.70 2.69 5.54
CA PHE A 48 -2.57 2.98 6.67
C PHE A 48 -1.72 3.07 7.94
N SER A 49 -2.22 3.80 8.92
CA SER A 49 -1.64 3.93 10.25
C SER A 49 -2.12 2.83 11.20
N ARG A 50 -1.44 2.68 12.34
CA ARG A 50 -1.88 1.78 13.43
C ARG A 50 -3.30 2.07 13.92
N ALA A 51 -3.73 3.33 13.92
CA ALA A 51 -5.06 3.73 14.38
C ALA A 51 -6.18 3.21 13.46
N GLU A 52 -5.89 3.04 12.17
CA GLU A 52 -6.86 2.60 11.16
C GLU A 52 -7.05 1.09 11.11
N VAL A 53 -6.17 0.31 11.76
CA VAL A 53 -6.24 -1.16 11.78
C VAL A 53 -7.57 -1.67 12.32
N ALA A 54 -8.13 -1.02 13.34
CA ALA A 54 -9.42 -1.42 13.91
C ALA A 54 -10.56 -1.30 12.87
N GLU A 55 -10.57 -0.21 12.09
CA GLU A 55 -11.55 0.02 11.03
C GLU A 55 -11.37 -0.98 9.87
N LEU A 56 -10.12 -1.30 9.50
CA LEU A 56 -9.85 -2.31 8.48
C LEU A 56 -10.42 -3.68 8.87
N ARG A 57 -10.30 -4.05 10.16
CA ARG A 57 -10.89 -5.29 10.69
C ARG A 57 -12.41 -5.27 10.69
N LEU A 58 -13.03 -4.14 11.03
CA LEU A 58 -14.48 -3.96 10.93
C LEU A 58 -14.97 -4.11 9.48
N ARG A 59 -14.25 -3.51 8.52
CA ARG A 59 -14.55 -3.67 7.08
C ARG A 59 -14.40 -5.11 6.62
N ALA A 60 -13.34 -5.79 7.04
CA ALA A 60 -13.13 -7.20 6.72
C ALA A 60 -14.24 -8.12 7.27
N ALA A 61 -14.83 -7.80 8.44
CA ALA A 61 -15.96 -8.53 9.00
C ALA A 61 -17.32 -8.13 8.38
N GLY A 62 -17.38 -7.01 7.66
CA GLY A 62 -18.60 -6.45 7.10
C GLY A 62 -18.50 -6.20 5.60
N SER A 63 -18.42 -4.93 5.20
CA SER A 63 -18.54 -4.50 3.81
C SER A 63 -17.52 -5.13 2.84
N HIS A 64 -16.34 -5.49 3.33
CA HIS A 64 -15.24 -6.06 2.55
C HIS A 64 -15.04 -7.56 2.82
N GLY A 65 -16.02 -8.24 3.44
CA GLY A 65 -15.90 -9.66 3.79
C GLY A 65 -15.59 -10.57 2.61
N HIS A 66 -16.11 -10.28 1.43
CA HIS A 66 -15.81 -11.02 0.21
C HIS A 66 -14.35 -10.90 -0.24
N ILE A 67 -13.69 -9.76 0.00
CA ILE A 67 -12.26 -9.56 -0.29
C ILE A 67 -11.42 -10.27 0.78
N ALA A 68 -11.79 -10.11 2.05
CA ALA A 68 -11.12 -10.76 3.17
C ALA A 68 -11.16 -12.29 3.06
N ALA A 69 -12.28 -12.86 2.57
CA ALA A 69 -12.41 -14.29 2.32
C ALA A 69 -11.39 -14.80 1.29
N ARG A 70 -11.10 -14.04 0.23
CA ARG A 70 -10.07 -14.41 -0.75
C ARG A 70 -8.66 -14.41 -0.16
N LEU A 71 -8.35 -13.46 0.72
CA LEU A 71 -7.09 -13.46 1.48
C LEU A 71 -7.01 -14.69 2.39
N ALA A 72 -8.10 -15.00 3.10
CA ALA A 72 -8.16 -16.16 3.98
C ALA A 72 -7.98 -17.48 3.24
N GLU A 73 -8.58 -17.64 2.06
CA GLU A 73 -8.40 -18.81 1.19
C GLU A 73 -6.96 -18.97 0.72
N ALA A 74 -6.32 -17.88 0.28
CA ALA A 74 -4.93 -17.89 -0.15
C ALA A 74 -4.00 -18.30 1.00
N VAL A 75 -4.19 -17.71 2.19
CA VAL A 75 -3.39 -18.05 3.38
C VAL A 75 -3.67 -19.48 3.85
N HIS A 76 -4.91 -19.95 3.83
CA HIS A 76 -5.23 -21.33 4.17
C HIS A 76 -4.53 -22.32 3.23
N THR A 77 -4.46 -22.01 1.94
CA THR A 77 -3.73 -22.81 0.95
C THR A 77 -2.23 -22.84 1.26
N MET A 78 -1.64 -21.68 1.57
CA MET A 78 -0.23 -21.58 1.98
C MET A 78 0.07 -22.39 3.25
N LEU A 79 -0.79 -22.29 4.26
CA LEU A 79 -0.66 -23.02 5.52
C LEU A 79 -0.86 -24.53 5.37
N SER A 80 -1.67 -24.96 4.39
CA SER A 80 -1.89 -26.39 4.12
C SER A 80 -0.66 -27.05 3.50
N SER A 81 0.19 -26.28 2.82
CA SER A 81 1.44 -26.75 2.20
C SER A 81 2.61 -25.77 2.39
N PRO A 82 3.07 -25.47 3.62
CA PRO A 82 4.00 -24.37 3.86
C PRO A 82 5.32 -24.49 3.09
N LEU A 83 5.84 -25.71 2.93
CA LEU A 83 7.10 -25.97 2.24
C LEU A 83 7.04 -25.69 0.73
N ASP A 84 5.84 -25.69 0.13
CA ASP A 84 5.65 -25.37 -1.29
C ASP A 84 5.60 -23.85 -1.54
N TYR A 85 5.30 -23.07 -0.50
CA TYR A 85 5.09 -21.62 -0.60
C TYR A 85 6.17 -20.78 0.07
N LEU A 86 6.88 -21.34 1.05
CA LEU A 86 8.00 -20.68 1.72
C LEU A 86 9.19 -20.56 0.75
N PRO A 87 9.88 -19.41 0.73
CA PRO A 87 11.10 -19.30 -0.06
C PRO A 87 12.16 -20.30 0.42
N PRO A 88 12.95 -20.90 -0.47
CA PRO A 88 14.02 -21.80 -0.08
C PRO A 88 15.12 -21.03 0.65
N TRP A 89 15.78 -21.71 1.58
CA TRP A 89 16.96 -21.16 2.26
C TRP A 89 18.19 -21.11 1.34
N ASP A 90 18.35 -22.08 0.44
CA ASP A 90 19.48 -22.12 -0.48
C ASP A 90 19.32 -21.03 -1.55
N PRO A 91 20.26 -20.07 -1.66
CA PRO A 91 20.22 -19.03 -2.68
C PRO A 91 20.18 -19.57 -4.11
N LYS A 92 20.74 -20.76 -4.35
CA LYS A 92 20.69 -21.41 -5.66
C LYS A 92 19.27 -21.78 -6.04
N ASP A 93 18.48 -22.28 -5.10
CA ASP A 93 17.07 -22.62 -5.33
C ASP A 93 16.21 -21.36 -5.37
N PHE A 94 16.53 -20.36 -4.53
CA PHE A 94 15.79 -19.09 -4.48
C PHE A 94 15.87 -18.32 -5.81
N SER A 95 17.05 -18.31 -6.43
CA SER A 95 17.35 -17.58 -7.67
C SER A 95 17.31 -18.44 -8.94
N ALA A 96 16.99 -19.74 -8.81
CA ALA A 96 16.95 -20.67 -9.95
C ALA A 96 15.89 -20.32 -11.00
N ARG A 97 14.86 -19.56 -10.62
CA ARG A 97 13.69 -19.23 -11.44
C ARG A 97 13.24 -17.81 -11.17
N TRP A 98 12.39 -17.29 -12.05
CA TRP A 98 11.65 -16.06 -11.80
C TRP A 98 10.80 -16.21 -10.53
N ASN A 99 11.12 -15.41 -9.50
CA ASN A 99 10.74 -15.68 -8.12
C ASN A 99 9.81 -14.60 -7.51
N GLU A 100 9.15 -13.80 -8.36
CA GLU A 100 8.22 -12.74 -7.94
C GLU A 100 7.11 -13.24 -7.00
N ILE A 101 6.76 -14.54 -7.12
CA ILE A 101 5.76 -15.21 -6.31
C ILE A 101 6.03 -15.03 -4.81
N TYR A 102 7.31 -14.94 -4.42
CA TYR A 102 7.67 -14.78 -3.02
C TYR A 102 7.25 -13.43 -2.46
N GLY A 103 7.54 -12.34 -3.19
CA GLY A 103 7.09 -11.01 -2.81
C GLY A 103 5.57 -10.85 -2.92
N ASN A 104 4.98 -11.36 -4.00
CA ASN A 104 3.56 -11.24 -4.28
C ASN A 104 2.70 -11.90 -3.18
N ASN A 105 3.07 -13.13 -2.78
CA ASN A 105 2.32 -13.86 -1.75
C ASN A 105 2.57 -13.32 -0.34
N LEU A 106 3.77 -12.81 -0.05
CA LEU A 106 4.07 -12.21 1.25
C LEU A 106 3.16 -11.01 1.54
N GLY A 107 2.83 -10.19 0.53
CA GLY A 107 1.90 -9.08 0.69
C GLY A 107 0.50 -9.53 1.14
N ALA A 108 -0.03 -10.60 0.53
CA ALA A 108 -1.32 -11.18 0.90
C ALA A 108 -1.29 -11.77 2.32
N LEU A 109 -0.23 -12.52 2.65
CA LEU A 109 -0.04 -13.10 3.98
C LEU A 109 0.08 -12.02 5.06
N ALA A 110 0.87 -10.97 4.82
CA ALA A 110 1.04 -9.86 5.75
C ALA A 110 -0.29 -9.11 5.99
N MET A 111 -1.06 -8.84 4.92
CA MET A 111 -2.37 -8.20 5.06
C MET A 111 -3.35 -9.09 5.85
N PHE A 112 -3.35 -10.39 5.63
CA PHE A 112 -4.13 -11.33 6.43
C PHE A 112 -3.75 -11.26 7.92
N CYS A 113 -2.46 -11.25 8.24
CA CYS A 113 -1.97 -11.14 9.63
C CYS A 113 -2.36 -9.80 10.31
N VAL A 114 -2.55 -8.72 9.54
CA VAL A 114 -3.09 -7.45 10.06
C VAL A 114 -4.57 -7.59 10.43
N LEU A 115 -5.35 -8.29 9.61
CA LEU A 115 -6.79 -8.45 9.81
C LEU A 115 -7.12 -9.47 10.91
N TYR A 116 -6.32 -10.53 11.02
CA TYR A 116 -6.52 -11.67 11.93
C TYR A 116 -5.30 -11.93 12.83
N PRO A 117 -4.91 -10.97 13.70
CA PRO A 117 -3.71 -11.04 14.53
C PRO A 117 -3.71 -12.20 15.55
N GLU A 118 -4.89 -12.74 15.86
CA GLU A 118 -5.08 -13.93 16.69
C GLU A 118 -4.63 -15.23 16.02
N ASN A 119 -4.47 -15.26 14.69
CA ASN A 119 -3.95 -16.43 13.98
C ASN A 119 -2.42 -16.48 14.11
N ILE A 120 -1.95 -17.16 15.16
CA ILE A 120 -0.54 -17.29 15.50
C ILE A 120 0.23 -18.07 14.43
N GLU A 121 -0.40 -19.10 13.84
CA GLU A 121 0.21 -19.95 12.82
C GLU A 121 0.56 -19.15 11.55
N ALA A 122 -0.39 -18.35 11.05
CA ALA A 122 -0.16 -17.46 9.91
C ALA A 122 0.94 -16.42 10.22
N ARG A 123 0.96 -15.89 11.44
CA ARG A 123 1.96 -14.91 11.87
C ARG A 123 3.36 -15.52 11.95
N ASP A 124 3.49 -16.74 12.45
CA ASP A 124 4.78 -17.41 12.54
C ASP A 124 5.27 -17.86 11.16
N MET A 125 4.36 -18.29 10.26
CA MET A 125 4.70 -18.49 8.85
C MET A 125 5.19 -17.19 8.21
N ALA A 126 4.53 -16.05 8.44
CA ALA A 126 4.94 -14.77 7.88
C ALA A 126 6.35 -14.36 8.33
N LYS A 127 6.69 -14.62 9.59
CA LYS A 127 8.06 -14.39 10.10
C LYS A 127 9.07 -15.29 9.40
N ASP A 128 8.83 -16.61 9.34
CA ASP A 128 9.73 -17.54 8.66
C ASP A 128 9.91 -17.17 7.17
N TYR A 129 8.83 -16.75 6.52
CA TYR A 129 8.84 -16.22 5.15
C TYR A 129 9.81 -15.06 5.00
N MET A 130 9.70 -14.06 5.88
CA MET A 130 10.55 -12.86 5.87
C MET A 130 12.00 -13.18 6.20
N GLU A 131 12.26 -14.08 7.16
CA GLU A 131 13.61 -14.51 7.52
C GLU A 131 14.32 -15.19 6.33
N ARG A 132 13.61 -16.07 5.61
CA ARG A 132 14.13 -16.72 4.40
C ARG A 132 14.46 -15.73 3.29
N MET A 133 13.63 -14.71 3.07
CA MET A 133 13.90 -13.65 2.10
C MET A 133 15.06 -12.75 2.55
N ALA A 134 15.13 -12.39 3.83
CA ALA A 134 16.18 -11.52 4.38
C ALA A 134 17.57 -12.18 4.38
N ALA A 135 17.62 -13.51 4.45
CA ALA A 135 18.86 -14.27 4.40
C ALA A 135 19.47 -14.37 2.97
N GLN A 136 18.73 -13.99 1.93
CA GLN A 136 19.22 -14.10 0.56
C GLN A 136 20.32 -13.08 0.29
N PRO A 137 21.46 -13.49 -0.33
CA PRO A 137 22.54 -12.58 -0.66
C PRO A 137 22.19 -11.62 -1.82
N SER A 138 21.22 -12.02 -2.65
CA SER A 138 20.65 -11.23 -3.74
C SER A 138 19.21 -11.70 -3.97
N TRP A 139 18.35 -10.78 -4.36
CA TRP A 139 17.00 -11.10 -4.86
C TRP A 139 16.99 -11.20 -6.37
#